data_AF-A0A952TJT2-F1
#
_entry.id   AF-A0A952TJT2-F1
#
_cell.length_a   1.000
_cell.length_b   1.000
_cell.length_c   1.000
_cell.angle_alpha   90.00
_cell.angle_beta   90.00
_cell.angle_gamma   90.00
#
_symmetry.space_group_name_H-M   'P 1'
#
loop_
_entity.id
_entity.type
_entity.pdbx_description
1 polymer ?
#
loop_
_entity_poly.entity_id
_entity_poly.type
_entity_poly.pdbx_seq_one_letter_code
_entity_poly.pdbx_strand_id
1 'polypeptide(L)'
;MLTLAACSPENASVQGRRDKPAPAKPVVPKYDPIPADKIQWISVDGGQSELDFNPKVDIIFVLDNSDSMKTAQENLSRNINRFVDGFGKNRMIDYHIGVVSVWDSSERFVKNKKDGYAIGELRKLKNANNQISNARFVSRFQGAAEILSATLKIGIAPYAEGGPENEEMFSPLSAALKNTSGNPDSKDFFREDAQLVVVVISDADDSTAGITPEQMASELINFKGGKRAKVAAYGALVKKSDPEESKDWGLRIHEKYHPECFTFTETRKNGRTVTTAKNNGQCKEGFGPDRLEQFILAANEGQGTPAEIRARHLMSLVQKDFGQDLAKIGSDISMKTLAKEIRLPQRPRQDANGSLMIRVRYGTAKALAEGKGQVIPNAQKGGWLFDPDNNSVKLSGDVQYQYQEGARFAIDMVPVTIR
;
A
#
# COMPACT_ATOMS: atom_id res chain seq x y z
N MET A 1 5.66 64.07 -27.71
CA MET A 1 6.84 64.17 -28.60
C MET A 1 7.95 63.29 -28.05
N LEU A 2 8.62 62.57 -28.94
CA LEU A 2 9.68 61.58 -28.76
C LEU A 2 9.30 60.24 -28.12
N THR A 3 8.77 59.36 -28.96
CA THR A 3 8.91 57.90 -28.87
C THR A 3 10.20 57.48 -29.57
N LEU A 4 11.14 56.86 -28.84
CA LEU A 4 12.33 56.22 -29.43
C LEU A 4 12.09 54.71 -29.53
N ALA A 5 12.06 54.21 -30.76
CA ALA A 5 12.10 52.79 -31.09
C ALA A 5 13.56 52.34 -31.22
N ALA A 6 13.93 51.26 -30.53
CA ALA A 6 15.21 50.61 -30.69
C ALA A 6 14.98 49.18 -31.22
N CYS A 7 15.26 48.97 -32.50
CA CYS A 7 15.41 47.65 -33.09
C CYS A 7 16.83 47.15 -32.81
N SER A 8 16.95 46.02 -32.12
CA SER A 8 18.19 45.24 -32.05
C SER A 8 18.07 44.05 -33.02
N PRO A 9 19.06 43.79 -33.89
CA PRO A 9 19.02 42.64 -34.78
C PRO A 9 19.27 41.36 -33.97
N GLU A 10 18.34 40.41 -34.09
CA GLU A 10 18.47 39.06 -33.56
C GLU A 10 19.71 38.39 -34.16
N ASN A 11 20.73 38.22 -33.32
CA ASN A 11 21.84 37.32 -33.63
C ASN A 11 21.32 35.90 -33.43
N ALA A 12 21.13 35.18 -34.53
CA ALA A 12 20.89 33.74 -34.54
C ALA A 12 22.14 33.03 -33.98
N SER A 13 22.20 32.92 -32.65
CA SER A 13 23.19 32.08 -31.99
C SER A 13 22.86 30.63 -32.30
N VAL A 14 23.64 30.07 -33.22
CA VAL A 14 23.72 28.64 -33.53
C VAL A 14 24.10 27.91 -32.24
N GLN A 15 23.10 27.48 -31.47
CA GLN A 15 23.29 26.47 -30.43
C GLN A 15 23.54 25.14 -31.13
N GLY A 16 24.80 24.89 -31.46
CA GLY A 16 25.25 23.56 -31.84
C GLY A 16 24.94 22.59 -30.70
N ARG A 17 23.90 21.76 -30.88
CA ARG A 17 23.69 20.55 -30.10
C ARG A 17 24.95 19.71 -30.26
N ARG A 18 25.87 19.78 -29.29
CA ARG A 18 26.85 18.73 -29.08
C ARG A 18 26.08 17.53 -28.54
N ASP A 19 25.89 16.52 -29.38
CA ASP A 19 25.38 15.24 -28.95
C ASP A 19 26.22 14.77 -27.76
N LYS A 20 25.56 14.61 -26.61
CA LYS A 20 26.19 14.08 -25.41
C LYS A 20 26.72 12.68 -25.79
N PRO A 21 28.04 12.41 -25.71
CA PRO A 21 28.57 11.12 -26.12
C PRO A 21 27.83 10.03 -25.35
N ALA A 22 27.31 9.04 -26.07
CA ALA A 22 26.61 7.92 -25.48
C ALA A 22 27.47 7.37 -24.33
N PRO A 23 26.90 7.13 -23.14
CA PRO A 23 27.66 6.60 -22.01
C PRO A 23 28.37 5.32 -22.48
N ALA A 24 29.70 5.30 -22.33
CA ALA A 24 30.51 4.16 -22.72
C ALA A 24 29.93 2.91 -22.04
N LYS A 25 29.57 1.90 -22.84
CA LYS A 25 29.09 0.63 -22.30
C LYS A 25 30.18 0.12 -21.33
N PRO A 26 29.84 -0.21 -20.07
CA PRO A 26 30.83 -0.68 -19.12
C PRO A 26 31.54 -1.91 -19.72
N VAL A 27 32.87 -1.80 -19.89
CA VAL A 27 33.69 -2.89 -20.39
C VAL A 27 33.84 -3.90 -19.26
N VAL A 28 33.11 -5.01 -19.35
CA VAL A 28 33.22 -6.11 -18.40
C VAL A 28 34.57 -6.81 -18.64
N PRO A 29 35.44 -6.95 -17.62
CA PRO A 29 36.70 -7.68 -17.77
C PRO A 29 36.44 -9.13 -18.20
N LYS A 30 37.14 -9.60 -19.24
CA LYS A 30 37.14 -11.01 -19.63
C LYS A 30 38.12 -11.77 -18.74
N TYR A 31 37.67 -12.88 -18.15
CA TYR A 31 38.49 -13.75 -17.32
C TYR A 31 38.68 -15.09 -18.01
N ASP A 32 39.87 -15.69 -17.85
CA ASP A 32 40.15 -17.04 -18.39
C ASP A 32 39.20 -18.09 -17.80
N PRO A 33 38.73 -19.08 -18.57
CA PRO A 33 37.88 -20.14 -18.05
C PRO A 33 38.60 -20.97 -16.96
N ILE A 34 37.95 -21.24 -15.82
CA ILE A 34 38.48 -22.19 -14.82
C ILE A 34 38.16 -23.61 -15.29
N PRO A 35 39.11 -24.56 -15.22
CA PRO A 35 38.81 -25.99 -15.26
C PRO A 35 37.69 -26.37 -14.28
N ALA A 36 36.74 -27.20 -14.73
CA ALA A 36 35.52 -27.53 -13.97
C ALA A 36 35.80 -28.19 -12.61
N ASP A 37 36.92 -28.90 -12.49
CA ASP A 37 37.43 -29.55 -11.29
C ASP A 37 37.89 -28.58 -10.19
N LYS A 38 38.03 -27.29 -10.50
CA LYS A 38 38.48 -26.25 -9.55
C LYS A 38 37.40 -25.26 -9.13
N ILE A 39 36.15 -25.49 -9.53
CA ILE A 39 35.03 -24.60 -9.17
C ILE A 39 34.64 -24.83 -7.71
N GLN A 40 35.01 -23.89 -6.84
CA GLN A 40 34.56 -23.87 -5.45
C GLN A 40 33.31 -23.00 -5.34
N TRP A 41 32.18 -23.63 -5.07
CA TRP A 41 30.95 -22.95 -4.69
C TRP A 41 31.02 -22.59 -3.21
N ILE A 42 30.72 -21.33 -2.89
CA ILE A 42 30.44 -20.92 -1.52
C ILE A 42 28.92 -20.77 -1.38
N SER A 43 28.36 -21.33 -0.31
CA SER A 43 26.99 -21.06 0.08
C SER A 43 26.99 -19.87 1.02
N VAL A 44 26.48 -18.75 0.54
CA VAL A 44 26.16 -17.60 1.36
C VAL A 44 24.78 -17.86 1.96
N ASP A 45 24.70 -17.82 3.29
CA ASP A 45 23.39 -17.71 3.94
C ASP A 45 22.79 -16.40 3.44
N GLY A 46 21.63 -16.46 2.79
CA GLY A 46 21.07 -15.36 2.01
C GLY A 46 20.52 -14.21 2.87
N GLY A 47 21.21 -13.87 3.95
CA GLY A 47 20.76 -12.92 4.95
C GLY A 47 19.67 -13.51 5.82
N GLN A 48 20.16 -14.08 6.92
CA GLN A 48 19.54 -14.24 8.24
C GLN A 48 18.46 -15.33 8.41
N SER A 49 18.44 -15.91 9.63
CA SER A 49 17.60 -17.04 10.04
C SER A 49 16.11 -16.81 9.74
N GLU A 50 15.28 -17.83 9.91
CA GLU A 50 13.81 -17.70 9.87
C GLU A 50 13.26 -16.50 10.69
N LEU A 51 14.03 -15.99 11.66
CA LEU A 51 13.72 -14.77 12.43
C LEU A 51 13.75 -13.46 11.61
N ASP A 52 14.47 -13.39 10.49
CA ASP A 52 14.67 -12.14 9.70
C ASP A 52 14.01 -12.17 8.31
N PHE A 53 13.83 -13.36 7.72
CA PHE A 53 12.87 -13.51 6.62
C PHE A 53 11.49 -13.85 7.21
N ASN A 54 10.93 -12.85 7.87
CA ASN A 54 9.61 -12.92 8.47
C ASN A 54 8.69 -11.99 7.67
N PRO A 55 8.02 -12.50 6.61
CA PRO A 55 7.14 -11.69 5.76
C PRO A 55 5.89 -11.31 6.54
N LYS A 56 6.06 -10.37 7.46
CA LYS A 56 5.02 -9.83 8.32
C LYS A 56 4.39 -8.62 7.68
N VAL A 57 3.07 -8.56 7.73
CA VAL A 57 2.31 -7.40 7.26
C VAL A 57 1.16 -7.09 8.20
N ASP A 58 1.01 -5.82 8.56
CA ASP A 58 -0.12 -5.30 9.30
C ASP A 58 -0.97 -4.50 8.31
N ILE A 59 -2.21 -4.93 8.10
CA ILE A 59 -3.16 -4.32 7.17
C ILE A 59 -4.26 -3.66 7.97
N ILE A 60 -4.38 -2.34 7.90
CA ILE A 60 -5.49 -1.60 8.51
C ILE A 60 -6.45 -1.14 7.42
N PHE A 61 -7.70 -1.59 7.52
CA PHE A 61 -8.80 -1.08 6.71
C PHE A 61 -9.40 0.15 7.39
N VAL A 62 -9.51 1.25 6.67
CA VAL A 62 -10.29 2.43 7.06
C VAL A 62 -11.56 2.41 6.22
N LEU A 63 -12.67 2.04 6.86
CA LEU A 63 -13.94 1.85 6.19
C LEU A 63 -14.92 2.99 6.49
N ASP A 64 -15.45 3.59 5.44
CA ASP A 64 -16.59 4.47 5.58
C ASP A 64 -17.89 3.67 5.82
N ASN A 65 -18.66 4.11 6.81
CA ASN A 65 -19.96 3.56 7.22
C ASN A 65 -21.09 4.59 7.14
N SER A 66 -20.89 5.69 6.41
CA SER A 66 -21.92 6.64 5.99
C SER A 66 -23.07 5.94 5.22
N ASP A 67 -24.22 6.61 5.11
CA ASP A 67 -25.40 6.04 4.46
C ASP A 67 -25.20 5.83 2.94
N SER A 68 -24.40 6.69 2.30
CA SER A 68 -24.04 6.60 0.88
C SER A 68 -23.24 5.33 0.56
N MET A 69 -22.50 4.81 1.53
CA MET A 69 -21.68 3.60 1.38
C MET A 69 -22.46 2.29 1.33
N LYS A 70 -23.80 2.30 1.43
CA LYS A 70 -24.63 1.08 1.45
C LYS A 70 -24.31 0.12 0.30
N THR A 71 -24.37 0.60 -0.94
CA THR A 71 -24.10 -0.24 -2.13
C THR A 71 -22.64 -0.69 -2.18
N ALA A 72 -21.69 0.18 -1.78
CA ALA A 72 -20.27 -0.13 -1.76
C ALA A 72 -19.93 -1.20 -0.70
N GLN A 73 -20.51 -1.13 0.49
CA GLN A 73 -20.37 -2.12 1.58
C GLN A 73 -20.96 -3.48 1.18
N GLU A 74 -22.10 -3.50 0.48
CA GLU A 74 -22.63 -4.75 -0.09
C GLU A 74 -21.70 -5.34 -1.16
N ASN A 75 -21.16 -4.50 -2.05
CA ASN A 75 -20.17 -4.91 -3.05
C ASN A 75 -18.89 -5.46 -2.41
N LEU A 76 -18.38 -4.79 -1.38
CA LEU A 76 -17.22 -5.24 -0.60
C LEU A 76 -17.51 -6.58 0.04
N SER A 77 -18.63 -6.72 0.74
CA SER A 77 -19.05 -7.97 1.37
C SER A 77 -19.13 -9.14 0.37
N ARG A 78 -19.57 -8.90 -0.87
CA ARG A 78 -19.68 -9.95 -1.90
C ARG A 78 -18.32 -10.39 -2.44
N ASN A 79 -17.32 -9.50 -2.41
CA ASN A 79 -16.07 -9.70 -3.12
C ASN A 79 -14.85 -9.88 -2.22
N ILE A 80 -14.97 -9.62 -0.92
CA ILE A 80 -13.84 -9.65 0.00
C ILE A 80 -13.11 -10.99 0.07
N ASN A 81 -13.83 -12.11 -0.14
CA ASN A 81 -13.19 -13.42 -0.20
C ASN A 81 -12.12 -13.46 -1.30
N ARG A 82 -12.29 -12.73 -2.40
CA ARG A 82 -11.27 -12.65 -3.47
C ARG A 82 -10.01 -11.90 -3.05
N PHE A 83 -10.13 -10.88 -2.21
CA PHE A 83 -8.97 -10.24 -1.57
C PHE A 83 -8.22 -11.25 -0.70
N VAL A 84 -8.96 -11.97 0.15
CA VAL A 84 -8.37 -12.99 1.03
C VAL A 84 -7.77 -14.15 0.23
N ASP A 85 -8.37 -14.57 -0.87
CA ASP A 85 -7.83 -15.60 -1.75
C ASP A 85 -6.58 -15.11 -2.49
N GLY A 86 -6.59 -13.85 -2.96
CA GLY A 86 -5.45 -13.22 -3.61
C GLY A 86 -4.24 -13.12 -2.69
N PHE A 87 -4.49 -12.90 -1.41
CA PHE A 87 -3.49 -12.72 -0.35
C PHE A 87 -3.06 -14.06 0.31
N GLY A 88 -4.04 -14.91 0.61
CA GLY A 88 -3.90 -16.16 1.37
C GLY A 88 -3.33 -17.34 0.59
N LYS A 89 -3.15 -17.20 -0.73
CA LYS A 89 -2.41 -18.16 -1.56
C LYS A 89 -1.00 -18.41 -1.04
N ASN A 90 -0.36 -17.39 -0.44
CA ASN A 90 0.96 -17.56 0.11
C ASN A 90 0.91 -17.84 1.61
N ARG A 91 1.14 -19.12 1.94
CA ARG A 91 1.12 -19.58 3.34
C ARG A 91 2.27 -19.01 4.16
N MET A 92 3.26 -18.34 3.58
CA MET A 92 4.44 -17.86 4.30
C MET A 92 4.18 -16.54 5.05
N ILE A 93 3.20 -15.74 4.60
CA ILE A 93 2.95 -14.40 5.12
C ILE A 93 2.29 -14.47 6.49
N ASP A 94 2.88 -13.78 7.47
CA ASP A 94 2.33 -13.60 8.81
C ASP A 94 1.61 -12.25 8.88
N TYR A 95 0.27 -12.26 8.89
CA TYR A 95 -0.52 -11.04 8.78
C TYR A 95 -1.31 -10.73 10.03
N HIS A 96 -1.47 -9.44 10.30
CA HIS A 96 -2.51 -8.89 11.16
C HIS A 96 -3.44 -8.02 10.31
N ILE A 97 -4.75 -8.26 10.35
CA ILE A 97 -5.73 -7.45 9.62
C ILE A 97 -6.72 -6.83 10.59
N GLY A 98 -6.69 -5.50 10.70
CA GLY A 98 -7.55 -4.71 11.57
C GLY A 98 -8.48 -3.82 10.75
N VAL A 99 -9.58 -3.39 11.38
CA VAL A 99 -10.57 -2.50 10.75
C VAL A 99 -10.84 -1.34 11.69
N VAL A 100 -10.77 -0.12 11.19
CA VAL A 100 -11.31 1.08 11.84
C VAL A 100 -12.39 1.66 10.93
N SER A 101 -13.36 2.34 11.51
CA SER A 101 -14.28 3.15 10.69
C SER A 101 -13.79 4.59 10.57
N VAL A 102 -14.33 5.26 9.58
CA VAL A 102 -14.39 6.72 9.52
C VAL A 102 -14.90 7.31 10.84
N TRP A 103 -14.42 8.52 11.13
CA TRP A 103 -14.84 9.34 12.25
C TRP A 103 -15.53 10.63 11.78
N ASP A 104 -16.20 11.33 12.69
CA ASP A 104 -16.71 12.68 12.47
C ASP A 104 -16.54 13.44 13.80
N SER A 105 -15.70 14.48 13.83
CA SER A 105 -15.38 15.21 15.06
C SER A 105 -16.49 16.15 15.53
N SER A 106 -17.61 16.25 14.80
CA SER A 106 -18.74 17.08 15.20
C SER A 106 -19.35 16.63 16.54
N GLU A 107 -19.82 17.60 17.32
CA GLU A 107 -20.53 17.33 18.58
C GLU A 107 -21.76 16.42 18.36
N ARG A 108 -22.43 16.57 17.20
CA ARG A 108 -23.55 15.73 16.77
C ARG A 108 -23.14 14.26 16.73
N PHE A 109 -22.08 13.95 15.99
CA PHE A 109 -21.62 12.57 15.84
C PHE A 109 -21.20 11.99 17.19
N VAL A 110 -20.35 12.69 17.94
CA VAL A 110 -19.85 12.20 19.24
C VAL A 110 -21.01 11.88 20.21
N LYS A 111 -22.07 12.68 20.19
CA LYS A 111 -23.26 12.48 21.04
C LYS A 111 -24.20 11.38 20.54
N ASN A 112 -24.38 11.27 19.22
CA ASN A 112 -25.41 10.43 18.63
C ASN A 112 -24.91 9.08 18.12
N LYS A 113 -23.59 8.91 17.94
CA LYS A 113 -23.02 7.66 17.45
C LYS A 113 -23.41 6.52 18.39
N LYS A 114 -23.97 5.46 17.81
CA LYS A 114 -24.43 4.29 18.56
C LYS A 114 -23.34 3.25 18.73
N ASP A 115 -22.25 3.35 17.96
CA ASP A 115 -21.16 2.42 18.07
C ASP A 115 -20.32 2.72 19.32
N GLY A 116 -20.03 1.69 20.11
CA GLY A 116 -19.29 1.85 21.37
C GLY A 116 -17.79 2.07 21.20
N TYR A 117 -17.32 2.41 19.99
CA TYR A 117 -15.90 2.42 19.64
C TYR A 117 -15.30 3.82 19.76
N ALA A 118 -14.13 3.94 20.38
CA ALA A 118 -13.37 5.19 20.40
C ALA A 118 -12.71 5.46 19.04
N ILE A 119 -12.26 6.70 18.83
CA ILE A 119 -11.53 7.07 17.62
C ILE A 119 -10.25 6.23 17.48
N GLY A 120 -10.05 5.63 16.31
CA GLY A 120 -8.93 4.73 16.03
C GLY A 120 -8.97 3.39 16.77
N GLU A 121 -10.07 3.05 17.44
CA GLU A 121 -10.26 1.73 18.03
C GLU A 121 -10.57 0.69 16.95
N LEU A 122 -9.80 -0.39 16.93
CA LEU A 122 -10.04 -1.51 16.03
C LEU A 122 -11.39 -2.18 16.33
N ARG A 123 -12.15 -2.48 15.27
CA ARG A 123 -13.42 -3.20 15.36
C ARG A 123 -13.19 -4.59 15.95
N LYS A 124 -14.12 -5.04 16.78
CA LYS A 124 -14.11 -6.42 17.29
C LYS A 124 -14.40 -7.38 16.14
N LEU A 125 -13.69 -8.51 16.12
CA LEU A 125 -13.91 -9.52 15.08
C LEU A 125 -15.29 -10.16 15.23
N LYS A 126 -15.94 -10.37 14.08
CA LYS A 126 -17.20 -11.11 13.95
C LYS A 126 -16.93 -12.45 13.30
N ASN A 127 -17.57 -13.52 13.78
CA ASN A 127 -17.58 -14.79 13.04
C ASN A 127 -18.68 -14.79 11.96
N ALA A 128 -18.80 -15.88 11.19
CA ALA A 128 -19.82 -16.03 10.14
C ALA A 128 -21.28 -15.89 10.64
N ASN A 129 -21.51 -16.12 11.94
CA ASN A 129 -22.82 -15.98 12.60
C ASN A 129 -23.02 -14.60 13.23
N ASN A 130 -22.17 -13.61 12.91
CA ASN A 130 -22.13 -12.27 13.50
C ASN A 130 -21.89 -12.24 15.03
N GLN A 131 -21.38 -13.33 15.62
CA GLN A 131 -21.00 -13.32 17.02
C GLN A 131 -19.69 -12.56 17.19
N ILE A 132 -19.68 -11.63 18.13
CA ILE A 132 -18.56 -10.73 18.40
C ILE A 132 -17.58 -11.41 19.36
N SER A 133 -16.30 -11.42 19.01
CA SER A 133 -15.21 -11.84 19.89
C SER A 133 -14.50 -10.63 20.52
N ASN A 134 -13.65 -10.87 21.52
CA ASN A 134 -12.79 -9.81 22.07
C ASN A 134 -11.53 -9.53 21.22
N ALA A 135 -11.23 -10.40 20.25
CA ALA A 135 -10.12 -10.16 19.33
C ALA A 135 -10.40 -8.93 18.44
N ARG A 136 -9.34 -8.19 18.11
CA ARG A 136 -9.42 -6.94 17.33
C ARG A 136 -8.83 -7.01 15.94
N PHE A 137 -8.09 -8.07 15.63
CA PHE A 137 -7.47 -8.26 14.32
C PHE A 137 -7.39 -9.74 13.96
N VAL A 138 -7.53 -10.01 12.66
CA VAL A 138 -7.40 -11.36 12.11
C VAL A 138 -5.93 -11.68 11.92
N SER A 139 -5.50 -12.84 12.39
CA SER A 139 -4.19 -13.42 12.09
C SER A 139 -4.32 -14.73 11.32
N ARG A 140 -3.19 -15.36 10.97
CA ARG A 140 -3.01 -16.48 10.01
C ARG A 140 -3.82 -17.77 10.27
N PHE A 141 -4.77 -17.81 11.20
CA PHE A 141 -5.50 -19.02 11.57
C PHE A 141 -6.61 -19.43 10.56
N GLN A 142 -7.03 -20.70 10.62
CA GLN A 142 -8.16 -21.23 9.85
C GLN A 142 -9.42 -20.39 10.07
N GLY A 143 -10.14 -20.04 8.98
CA GLY A 143 -11.36 -19.23 9.03
C GLY A 143 -11.15 -17.71 8.88
N ALA A 144 -9.94 -17.26 8.57
CA ALA A 144 -9.60 -15.84 8.41
C ALA A 144 -10.47 -15.13 7.35
N ALA A 145 -10.85 -15.83 6.27
CA ALA A 145 -11.69 -15.26 5.22
C ALA A 145 -13.10 -14.94 5.72
N GLU A 146 -13.73 -15.89 6.41
CA GLU A 146 -15.06 -15.77 6.96
C GLU A 146 -15.11 -14.72 8.06
N ILE A 147 -14.11 -14.72 8.96
CA ILE A 147 -13.99 -13.74 10.04
C ILE A 147 -13.76 -12.34 9.48
N LEU A 148 -12.84 -12.19 8.52
CA LEU A 148 -12.57 -10.88 7.92
C LEU A 148 -13.78 -10.36 7.14
N SER A 149 -14.44 -11.24 6.37
CA SER A 149 -15.65 -10.89 5.63
C SER A 149 -16.77 -10.41 6.56
N ALA A 150 -17.01 -11.12 7.67
CA ALA A 150 -17.99 -10.69 8.67
C ALA A 150 -17.56 -9.39 9.39
N THR A 151 -16.27 -9.21 9.65
CA THR A 151 -15.75 -8.04 10.37
C THR A 151 -15.80 -6.76 9.51
N LEU A 152 -15.48 -6.85 8.22
CA LEU A 152 -15.56 -5.71 7.28
C LEU A 152 -17.00 -5.29 7.00
N LYS A 153 -18.00 -6.15 7.26
CA LYS A 153 -19.41 -5.75 7.36
C LYS A 153 -19.64 -4.99 8.66
N ILE A 154 -19.05 -3.80 8.76
CA ILE A 154 -19.24 -2.91 9.90
C ILE A 154 -20.68 -2.40 9.97
N GLY A 155 -21.39 -2.44 8.84
CA GLY A 155 -22.76 -1.97 8.69
C GLY A 155 -22.79 -0.52 8.25
N ILE A 156 -24.00 -0.04 7.95
CA ILE A 156 -24.27 1.36 7.63
C ILE A 156 -24.82 2.04 8.86
N ALA A 157 -24.34 3.24 9.14
CA ALA A 157 -24.88 4.12 10.16
C ALA A 157 -25.61 5.27 9.45
N PRO A 158 -26.95 5.25 9.39
CA PRO A 158 -27.70 6.38 8.84
C PRO A 158 -27.41 7.67 9.61
N TYR A 159 -27.45 8.81 8.93
CA TYR A 159 -27.24 10.12 9.56
C TYR A 159 -28.15 10.33 10.78
N ALA A 160 -29.44 9.99 10.64
CA ALA A 160 -30.44 10.06 11.70
C ALA A 160 -30.14 9.16 12.91
N GLU A 161 -29.27 8.17 12.73
CA GLU A 161 -28.84 7.23 13.76
C GLU A 161 -27.42 7.49 14.26
N GLY A 162 -26.84 8.64 13.92
CA GLY A 162 -25.51 9.04 14.36
C GLY A 162 -24.37 8.56 13.46
N GLY A 163 -24.66 8.26 12.18
CA GLY A 163 -23.62 8.10 11.16
C GLY A 163 -22.82 9.38 10.91
N PRO A 164 -21.62 9.28 10.29
CA PRO A 164 -20.80 10.44 9.96
C PRO A 164 -21.48 11.33 8.92
N GLU A 165 -21.18 12.63 8.99
CA GLU A 165 -21.55 13.66 8.00
C GLU A 165 -20.33 14.33 7.40
N ASN A 166 -19.30 14.49 8.23
CA ASN A 166 -17.96 14.87 7.77
C ASN A 166 -17.08 13.63 7.92
N GLU A 167 -16.78 12.96 6.82
CA GLU A 167 -16.02 11.73 6.84
C GLU A 167 -14.54 12.03 7.09
N GLU A 168 -14.05 11.73 8.29
CA GLU A 168 -12.64 11.85 8.67
C GLU A 168 -11.97 10.48 8.62
N MET A 169 -11.09 10.26 7.64
CA MET A 169 -10.35 9.01 7.44
C MET A 169 -8.97 9.10 8.10
N PHE A 170 -8.34 10.29 8.07
CA PHE A 170 -7.02 10.50 8.66
C PHE A 170 -7.08 10.53 10.19
N SER A 171 -8.14 11.10 10.79
CA SER A 171 -8.31 11.13 12.25
C SER A 171 -8.27 9.73 12.90
N PRO A 172 -9.11 8.75 12.51
CA PRO A 172 -9.07 7.41 13.10
C PRO A 172 -7.80 6.65 12.75
N LEU A 173 -7.21 6.86 11.57
CA LEU A 173 -5.94 6.25 11.20
C LEU A 173 -4.79 6.76 12.09
N SER A 174 -4.65 8.07 12.24
CA SER A 174 -3.65 8.69 13.12
C SER A 174 -3.86 8.26 14.58
N ALA A 175 -5.10 8.22 15.05
CA ALA A 175 -5.43 7.75 16.40
C ALA A 175 -5.04 6.28 16.60
N ALA A 176 -5.30 5.39 15.63
CA ALA A 176 -4.92 3.98 15.71
C ALA A 176 -3.40 3.81 15.85
N LEU A 177 -2.60 4.59 15.10
CA LEU A 177 -1.13 4.57 15.18
C LEU A 177 -0.61 5.07 16.52
N LYS A 178 -1.27 6.06 17.13
CA LYS A 178 -0.90 6.62 18.45
C LYS A 178 -1.35 5.72 19.61
N ASN A 179 -2.45 4.99 19.44
CA ASN A 179 -3.06 4.14 20.46
C ASN A 179 -2.32 2.81 20.69
N THR A 180 -1.22 2.54 19.97
CA THR A 180 -0.37 1.35 20.15
C THR A 180 0.11 1.13 21.58
N SER A 181 0.21 2.20 22.37
CA SER A 181 0.79 2.16 23.72
C SER A 181 -0.25 2.23 24.84
N GLY A 182 -1.50 2.61 24.54
CA GLY A 182 -2.50 3.00 25.55
C GLY A 182 -3.78 2.19 25.57
N ASN A 183 -4.13 1.50 24.47
CA ASN A 183 -5.32 0.66 24.42
C ASN A 183 -4.91 -0.82 24.48
N PRO A 184 -5.20 -1.55 25.59
CA PRO A 184 -4.82 -2.95 25.73
C PRO A 184 -5.38 -3.83 24.60
N ASP A 185 -6.48 -3.42 23.98
CA ASP A 185 -7.12 -4.19 22.90
C ASP A 185 -6.42 -4.02 21.54
N SER A 186 -5.61 -2.98 21.34
CA SER A 186 -4.88 -2.71 20.08
C SER A 186 -3.35 -2.87 20.21
N LYS A 187 -2.87 -3.15 21.42
CA LYS A 187 -1.45 -3.18 21.80
C LYS A 187 -0.60 -4.16 20.96
N ASP A 188 -1.23 -5.23 20.48
CA ASP A 188 -0.52 -6.29 19.74
C ASP A 188 -0.79 -6.26 18.22
N PHE A 189 -1.52 -5.26 17.72
CA PHE A 189 -1.85 -5.19 16.30
C PHE A 189 -0.64 -4.81 15.44
N PHE A 190 0.00 -3.69 15.74
CA PHE A 190 1.12 -3.20 14.94
C PHE A 190 2.45 -3.80 15.43
N ARG A 191 3.23 -4.34 14.49
CA ARG A 191 4.53 -4.95 14.74
C ARG A 191 5.64 -4.08 14.12
N GLU A 192 6.72 -3.83 14.85
CA GLU A 192 7.81 -2.95 14.39
C GLU A 192 8.50 -3.47 13.10
N ASP A 193 8.63 -4.78 12.99
CA ASP A 193 9.30 -5.44 11.87
C ASP A 193 8.38 -5.65 10.64
N ALA A 194 7.06 -5.60 10.81
CA ALA A 194 6.09 -5.77 9.74
C ALA A 194 6.03 -4.60 8.75
N GLN A 195 5.65 -4.89 7.51
CA GLN A 195 5.14 -3.86 6.59
C GLN A 195 3.79 -3.33 7.10
N LEU A 196 3.51 -2.04 6.91
CA LEU A 196 2.20 -1.44 7.15
C LEU A 196 1.51 -1.20 5.82
N VAL A 197 0.30 -1.73 5.70
CA VAL A 197 -0.59 -1.46 4.59
C VAL A 197 -1.85 -0.77 5.10
N VAL A 198 -2.19 0.36 4.49
CA VAL A 198 -3.46 1.05 4.73
C VAL A 198 -4.36 0.83 3.52
N VAL A 199 -5.59 0.38 3.74
CA VAL A 199 -6.61 0.25 2.69
C VAL A 199 -7.79 1.14 3.06
N VAL A 200 -8.00 2.22 2.31
CA VAL A 200 -9.13 3.13 2.53
C VAL A 200 -10.27 2.76 1.58
N ILE A 201 -11.49 2.66 2.11
CA ILE A 201 -12.70 2.34 1.35
C ILE A 201 -13.74 3.43 1.64
N SER A 202 -13.98 4.30 0.67
CA SER A 202 -14.86 5.47 0.82
C SER A 202 -15.36 6.03 -0.51
N ASP A 203 -16.57 6.56 -0.53
CA ASP A 203 -17.08 7.39 -1.62
C ASP A 203 -16.98 8.91 -1.35
N ALA A 204 -16.67 9.28 -0.11
CA ALA A 204 -16.41 10.65 0.35
C ALA A 204 -14.91 10.98 0.42
N ASP A 205 -14.57 12.28 0.32
CA ASP A 205 -13.21 12.79 0.56
C ASP A 205 -12.90 12.92 2.05
N ASP A 206 -11.61 12.95 2.41
CA ASP A 206 -11.22 13.13 3.80
C ASP A 206 -11.46 14.58 4.29
N SER A 207 -12.29 14.73 5.31
CA SER A 207 -12.62 16.02 5.94
C SER A 207 -11.70 16.39 7.11
N THR A 208 -10.72 15.54 7.46
CA THR A 208 -9.88 15.71 8.66
C THR A 208 -9.23 17.09 8.69
N ALA A 209 -9.48 17.85 9.76
CA ALA A 209 -8.91 19.17 9.95
C ALA A 209 -7.46 19.09 10.46
N GLY A 210 -6.56 19.85 9.81
CA GLY A 210 -5.20 20.04 10.32
C GLY A 210 -4.21 18.92 10.00
N ILE A 211 -4.62 17.91 9.21
CA ILE A 211 -3.73 16.89 8.66
C ILE A 211 -3.82 16.97 7.14
N THR A 212 -2.71 17.25 6.46
CA THR A 212 -2.65 17.16 4.98
C THR A 212 -2.40 15.72 4.53
N PRO A 213 -2.72 15.39 3.27
CA PRO A 213 -2.40 14.07 2.71
C PRO A 213 -0.92 13.66 2.86
N GLU A 214 0.00 14.60 2.66
CA GLU A 214 1.45 14.38 2.80
C GLU A 214 1.86 14.19 4.26
N GLN A 215 1.22 14.91 5.18
CA GLN A 215 1.44 14.74 6.61
C GLN A 215 0.98 13.37 7.09
N MET A 216 -0.20 12.90 6.65
CA MET A 216 -0.68 11.56 6.97
C MET A 216 0.26 10.48 6.39
N ALA A 217 0.70 10.63 5.13
CA ALA A 217 1.68 9.73 4.53
C ALA A 217 3.01 9.71 5.30
N SER A 218 3.49 10.89 5.72
CA SER A 218 4.71 11.03 6.51
C SER A 218 4.58 10.39 7.89
N GLU A 219 3.41 10.49 8.53
CA GLU A 219 3.12 9.83 9.80
C GLU A 219 3.19 8.30 9.67
N LEU A 220 2.68 7.70 8.59
CA LEU A 220 2.85 6.25 8.33
C LEU A 220 4.32 5.85 8.17
N ILE A 221 5.08 6.65 7.42
CA ILE A 221 6.50 6.39 7.15
C ILE A 221 7.30 6.53 8.44
N ASN A 222 7.05 7.57 9.24
CA ASN A 222 7.67 7.80 10.53
C ASN A 222 7.32 6.69 11.54
N PHE A 223 6.07 6.23 11.54
CA PHE A 223 5.63 5.09 12.35
C PHE A 223 6.43 3.81 12.05
N LYS A 224 6.86 3.62 10.79
CA LYS A 224 7.79 2.53 10.40
C LYS A 224 9.27 2.96 10.40
N GLY A 225 9.63 3.94 11.22
CA GLY A 225 11.01 4.37 11.44
C GLY A 225 11.65 5.06 10.23
N GLY A 226 10.87 5.81 9.46
CA GLY A 226 11.33 6.49 8.24
C GLY A 226 11.43 5.57 7.01
N LYS A 227 11.10 4.29 7.14
CA LYS A 227 11.31 3.28 6.09
C LYS A 227 10.13 3.26 5.13
N ARG A 228 10.15 4.13 4.11
CA ARG A 228 9.09 4.19 3.09
C ARG A 228 8.78 2.84 2.43
N ALA A 229 9.80 2.01 2.19
CA ALA A 229 9.60 0.67 1.61
C ALA A 229 8.73 -0.26 2.49
N LYS A 230 8.57 0.03 3.78
CA LYS A 230 7.68 -0.69 4.70
C LYS A 230 6.25 -0.17 4.71
N VAL A 231 5.90 0.84 3.90
CA VAL A 231 4.56 1.41 3.85
C VAL A 231 3.94 1.20 2.46
N ALA A 232 2.65 0.92 2.43
CA ALA A 232 1.82 1.01 1.23
C ALA A 232 0.44 1.54 1.60
N ALA A 233 -0.15 2.35 0.73
CA ALA A 233 -1.54 2.76 0.83
C ALA A 233 -2.31 2.34 -0.42
N TYR A 234 -3.57 1.94 -0.25
CA TYR A 234 -4.50 1.59 -1.32
C TYR A 234 -5.83 2.28 -1.08
N GLY A 235 -6.54 2.57 -2.16
CA GLY A 235 -7.87 3.18 -2.14
C GLY A 235 -8.83 2.39 -3.00
N ALA A 236 -9.91 1.93 -2.38
CA ALA A 236 -11.14 1.61 -3.09
C ALA A 236 -12.05 2.83 -2.96
N LEU A 237 -12.01 3.68 -3.98
CA LEU A 237 -12.61 5.01 -3.96
C LEU A 237 -13.60 5.14 -5.10
N VAL A 238 -14.59 6.02 -5.00
CA VAL A 238 -15.33 6.38 -6.23
C VAL A 238 -14.52 7.39 -7.04
N LYS A 239 -14.28 7.07 -8.31
CA LYS A 239 -13.41 7.84 -9.21
C LYS A 239 -14.18 8.94 -9.92
N LYS A 240 -13.43 9.92 -10.43
CA LYS A 240 -13.93 10.94 -11.37
C LYS A 240 -14.58 10.31 -12.61
N SER A 241 -14.03 9.21 -13.10
CA SER A 241 -14.47 8.49 -14.32
C SER A 241 -15.70 7.61 -14.13
N ASP A 242 -16.19 7.45 -12.90
CA ASP A 242 -17.32 6.55 -12.61
C ASP A 242 -18.66 7.16 -13.09
N PRO A 243 -19.75 6.37 -13.18
CA PRO A 243 -21.06 6.87 -13.57
C PRO A 243 -21.61 7.92 -12.59
N GLU A 244 -22.34 8.92 -13.11
CA GLU A 244 -22.90 10.05 -12.32
C GLU A 244 -23.85 9.59 -11.20
N GLU A 245 -24.65 8.57 -11.46
CA GLU A 245 -25.57 7.96 -10.48
C GLU A 245 -24.85 7.34 -9.27
N SER A 246 -23.55 7.10 -9.41
CA SER A 246 -22.68 6.59 -8.36
C SER A 246 -21.89 7.72 -7.67
N LYS A 247 -22.15 8.98 -8.04
CA LYS A 247 -21.50 10.17 -7.47
C LYS A 247 -22.45 10.90 -6.55
N ASP A 248 -22.15 10.87 -5.25
CA ASP A 248 -22.66 11.88 -4.34
C ASP A 248 -21.77 13.12 -4.40
N TRP A 249 -22.22 14.13 -5.16
CA TRP A 249 -21.48 15.38 -5.34
C TRP A 249 -21.35 16.22 -4.06
N GLY A 250 -22.17 15.97 -3.03
CA GLY A 250 -22.08 16.65 -1.74
C GLY A 250 -20.94 16.13 -0.87
N LEU A 251 -20.58 14.85 -1.02
CA LEU A 251 -19.60 14.15 -0.18
C LEU A 251 -18.17 14.14 -0.74
N ARG A 252 -17.99 14.55 -2.01
CA ARG A 252 -16.69 14.49 -2.72
C ARG A 252 -15.84 15.73 -2.63
N ILE A 253 -16.44 16.86 -2.33
CA ILE A 253 -15.75 18.14 -2.23
C ILE A 253 -16.13 18.77 -0.92
N HIS A 254 -15.17 18.88 -0.01
CA HIS A 254 -15.44 19.52 1.25
C HIS A 254 -15.42 21.04 1.07
N GLU A 255 -16.48 21.73 1.49
CA GLU A 255 -16.68 23.18 1.36
C GLU A 255 -15.51 24.03 1.88
N LYS A 256 -14.78 23.52 2.87
CA LYS A 256 -13.56 24.14 3.42
C LYS A 256 -12.38 24.15 2.45
N TYR A 257 -12.20 23.09 1.66
CA TYR A 257 -11.04 22.92 0.78
C TYR A 257 -11.34 23.35 -0.65
N HIS A 258 -12.63 23.40 -1.00
CA HIS A 258 -13.12 23.81 -2.31
C HIS A 258 -14.27 24.83 -2.19
N PRO A 259 -14.06 26.00 -1.53
CA PRO A 259 -15.11 26.99 -1.33
C PRO A 259 -15.69 27.53 -2.65
N GLU A 260 -14.91 27.48 -3.74
CA GLU A 260 -15.36 27.84 -5.08
C GLU A 260 -16.53 26.98 -5.59
N CYS A 261 -16.68 25.76 -5.06
CA CYS A 261 -17.72 24.83 -5.48
C CYS A 261 -19.05 25.02 -4.74
N PHE A 262 -19.11 25.94 -3.77
CA PHE A 262 -20.26 26.09 -2.89
C PHE A 262 -20.78 27.52 -2.85
N THR A 263 -22.10 27.64 -2.81
CA THR A 263 -22.79 28.87 -2.41
C THR A 263 -23.08 28.77 -0.93
N PHE A 264 -22.49 29.67 -0.15
CA PHE A 264 -22.72 29.76 1.29
C PHE A 264 -23.93 30.66 1.57
N THR A 265 -24.92 30.12 2.27
CA THR A 265 -26.09 30.88 2.72
C THR A 265 -26.09 30.96 4.24
N GLU A 266 -26.06 32.18 4.77
CA GLU A 266 -26.20 32.42 6.20
C GLU A 266 -27.68 32.54 6.57
N THR A 267 -28.14 31.72 7.51
CA THR A 267 -29.49 31.81 8.07
C THR A 267 -29.44 32.00 9.57
N ARG A 268 -30.30 32.86 10.13
CA ARG A 268 -30.44 32.97 11.58
C ARG A 268 -31.44 31.95 12.08
N LYS A 269 -30.99 31.00 12.90
CA LYS A 269 -31.85 30.06 13.64
C LYS A 269 -31.61 30.23 15.14
N ASN A 270 -32.67 30.55 15.88
CA ASN A 270 -32.63 30.75 17.34
C ASN A 270 -31.54 31.73 17.80
N GLY A 271 -31.38 32.85 17.08
CA GLY A 271 -30.38 33.88 17.39
C GLY A 271 -28.93 33.52 17.02
N ARG A 272 -28.67 32.32 16.46
CA ARG A 272 -27.36 31.92 15.93
C ARG A 272 -27.34 32.00 14.41
N THR A 273 -26.25 32.50 13.85
CA THR A 273 -25.99 32.40 12.40
C THR A 273 -25.54 30.97 12.10
N VAL A 274 -26.22 30.32 11.16
CA VAL A 274 -25.89 29.01 10.61
C VAL A 274 -25.52 29.23 9.15
N THR A 275 -24.29 28.93 8.79
CA THR A 275 -23.84 28.92 7.40
C THR A 275 -24.13 27.54 6.82
N THR A 276 -24.85 27.50 5.71
CA THR A 276 -25.10 26.27 4.95
C THR A 276 -24.42 26.40 3.60
N ALA A 277 -23.53 25.46 3.28
CA ALA A 277 -22.97 25.37 1.95
C ALA A 277 -23.90 24.53 1.07
N LYS A 278 -24.16 25.02 -0.13
CA LYS A 278 -24.86 24.25 -1.17
C LYS A 278 -24.00 24.21 -2.41
N ASN A 279 -23.73 23.02 -2.93
CA ASN A 279 -22.97 22.85 -4.16
C ASN A 279 -23.62 23.71 -5.27
N ASN A 280 -22.83 24.61 -5.85
CA ASN A 280 -23.28 25.59 -6.83
C ASN A 280 -23.22 25.06 -8.28
N GLY A 281 -22.74 23.83 -8.46
CA GLY A 281 -22.57 23.19 -9.75
C GLY A 281 -21.46 23.80 -10.60
N GLN A 282 -20.55 24.60 -10.07
CA GLN A 282 -19.39 25.11 -10.81
C GLN A 282 -18.31 24.03 -10.96
N CYS A 283 -18.18 23.15 -9.98
CA CYS A 283 -17.19 22.07 -9.98
C CYS A 283 -17.75 20.78 -10.60
N LYS A 284 -18.22 20.86 -11.85
CA LYS A 284 -18.74 19.69 -12.59
C LYS A 284 -17.63 18.80 -13.15
N GLU A 285 -16.45 19.34 -13.38
CA GLU A 285 -15.33 18.61 -13.98
C GLU A 285 -14.38 18.01 -12.95
N GLY A 286 -14.95 17.09 -12.17
CA GLY A 286 -14.23 15.92 -11.76
C GLY A 286 -13.39 16.04 -10.51
N PHE A 287 -14.01 15.53 -9.46
CA PHE A 287 -13.42 15.35 -8.17
C PHE A 287 -13.84 13.96 -7.69
N GLY A 288 -12.85 13.18 -7.30
CA GLY A 288 -13.04 12.03 -6.44
C GLY A 288 -12.67 12.47 -5.02
N PRO A 289 -12.42 11.52 -4.11
CA PRO A 289 -11.78 11.85 -2.86
C PRO A 289 -10.31 12.24 -3.08
N ASP A 290 -10.10 13.48 -3.54
CA ASP A 290 -8.82 14.00 -4.01
C ASP A 290 -7.76 14.01 -2.90
N ARG A 291 -8.14 14.30 -1.65
CA ARG A 291 -7.21 14.22 -0.51
C ARG A 291 -6.79 12.79 -0.25
N LEU A 292 -7.71 11.82 -0.37
CA LEU A 292 -7.36 10.39 -0.26
C LEU A 292 -6.45 9.94 -1.41
N GLU A 293 -6.71 10.39 -2.64
CA GLU A 293 -5.86 10.12 -3.80
C GLU A 293 -4.45 10.70 -3.60
N GLN A 294 -4.34 11.96 -3.18
CA GLN A 294 -3.06 12.60 -2.87
C GLN A 294 -2.31 11.87 -1.77
N PHE A 295 -3.01 11.40 -0.74
CA PHE A 295 -2.42 10.63 0.35
C PHE A 295 -1.85 9.31 -0.18
N ILE A 296 -2.59 8.62 -1.03
CA ILE A 296 -2.15 7.35 -1.64
C ILE A 296 -0.95 7.57 -2.56
N LEU A 297 -0.93 8.67 -3.31
CA LEU A 297 0.24 9.06 -4.11
C LEU A 297 1.47 9.34 -3.23
N ALA A 298 1.31 10.13 -2.17
CA ALA A 298 2.38 10.50 -1.25
C ALA A 298 2.94 9.29 -0.48
N ALA A 299 2.06 8.41 0.02
CA ALA A 299 2.45 7.21 0.75
C ALA A 299 3.20 6.19 -0.13
N ASN A 300 2.95 6.21 -1.44
CA ASN A 300 3.59 5.32 -2.41
C ASN A 300 4.63 6.00 -3.31
N GLU A 301 5.06 7.22 -2.97
CA GLU A 301 6.03 7.97 -3.77
C GLU A 301 7.35 7.18 -3.92
N GLY A 302 7.87 7.10 -5.15
CA GLY A 302 9.04 6.29 -5.50
C GLY A 302 8.71 4.88 -5.99
N GLN A 303 7.44 4.47 -6.02
CA GLN A 303 6.98 3.18 -6.59
C GLN A 303 6.55 3.27 -8.07
N GLY A 304 6.79 4.43 -8.70
CA GLY A 304 6.46 4.72 -10.10
C GLY A 304 6.12 6.20 -10.31
N THR A 305 5.70 6.53 -11.53
CA THR A 305 5.06 7.80 -11.86
C THR A 305 3.69 7.92 -11.17
N PRO A 306 3.15 9.13 -10.98
CA PRO A 306 1.80 9.29 -10.41
C PRO A 306 0.71 8.53 -11.16
N ALA A 307 0.81 8.39 -12.49
CA ALA A 307 -0.15 7.61 -13.28
C ALA A 307 -0.06 6.11 -12.98
N GLU A 308 1.15 5.55 -12.86
CA GLU A 308 1.37 4.15 -12.50
C GLU A 308 0.91 3.86 -11.06
N ILE A 309 1.15 4.79 -10.13
CA ILE A 309 0.69 4.64 -8.75
C ILE A 309 -0.85 4.61 -8.70
N ARG A 310 -1.54 5.52 -9.40
CA ARG A 310 -3.01 5.48 -9.51
C ARG A 310 -3.50 4.15 -10.07
N ALA A 311 -2.91 3.67 -11.15
CA ALA A 311 -3.31 2.43 -11.80
C ALA A 311 -3.08 1.17 -10.94
N ARG A 312 -2.13 1.21 -10.00
CA ARG A 312 -1.80 0.10 -9.09
C ARG A 312 -2.55 0.19 -7.75
N HIS A 313 -2.68 1.39 -7.19
CA HIS A 313 -3.13 1.61 -5.81
C HIS A 313 -4.56 2.15 -5.70
N LEU A 314 -5.22 2.56 -6.80
CA LEU A 314 -6.59 3.07 -6.79
C LEU A 314 -7.52 2.23 -7.66
N MET A 315 -8.59 1.73 -7.07
CA MET A 315 -9.71 1.07 -7.77
C MET A 315 -11.02 1.80 -7.53
N SER A 316 -11.96 1.56 -8.44
CA SER A 316 -13.32 2.08 -8.30
C SER A 316 -14.16 1.17 -7.43
N LEU A 317 -14.90 1.74 -6.48
CA LEU A 317 -15.89 1.00 -5.67
C LEU A 317 -17.10 0.52 -6.46
N VAL A 318 -17.36 1.12 -7.62
CA VAL A 318 -18.62 0.96 -8.37
C VAL A 318 -18.42 0.23 -9.69
N GLN A 319 -17.16 -0.04 -10.04
CA GLN A 319 -16.83 -0.85 -11.20
C GLN A 319 -17.27 -2.30 -11.02
N LYS A 320 -17.73 -2.91 -12.13
CA LYS A 320 -18.24 -4.29 -12.16
C LYS A 320 -17.18 -5.31 -11.75
N ASP A 321 -15.91 -5.02 -12.01
CA ASP A 321 -14.73 -5.83 -11.70
C ASP A 321 -14.09 -5.48 -10.35
N PHE A 322 -14.75 -4.71 -9.48
CA PHE A 322 -14.25 -4.35 -8.14
C PHE A 322 -13.67 -5.54 -7.36
N GLY A 323 -14.29 -6.73 -7.44
CA GLY A 323 -13.75 -7.91 -6.78
C GLY A 323 -12.46 -8.48 -7.38
N GLN A 324 -12.21 -8.26 -8.67
CA GLN A 324 -10.92 -8.61 -9.29
C GLN A 324 -9.84 -7.60 -8.87
N ASP A 325 -10.18 -6.32 -8.80
CA ASP A 325 -9.28 -5.28 -8.32
C ASP A 325 -8.89 -5.47 -6.84
N LEU A 326 -9.85 -5.84 -5.99
CA LEU A 326 -9.57 -6.23 -4.60
C LEU A 326 -8.63 -7.45 -4.52
N ALA A 327 -8.83 -8.46 -5.38
CA ALA A 327 -7.93 -9.60 -5.45
C ALA A 327 -6.51 -9.19 -5.86
N LYS A 328 -6.41 -8.23 -6.79
CA LYS A 328 -5.13 -7.65 -7.23
C LYS A 328 -4.42 -6.91 -6.11
N ILE A 329 -5.11 -6.16 -5.23
CA ILE A 329 -4.50 -5.62 -4.01
C ILE A 329 -3.91 -6.76 -3.18
N GLY A 330 -4.72 -7.79 -2.88
CA GLY A 330 -4.28 -8.90 -2.05
C GLY A 330 -3.00 -9.54 -2.60
N SER A 331 -2.95 -9.80 -3.91
CA SER A 331 -1.76 -10.30 -4.58
C SER A 331 -0.59 -9.32 -4.60
N ASP A 332 -0.82 -8.02 -4.79
CA ASP A 332 0.24 -7.00 -4.77
C ASP A 332 0.89 -6.86 -3.40
N ILE A 333 0.07 -6.85 -2.33
CA ILE A 333 0.56 -6.91 -0.95
C ILE A 333 1.40 -8.17 -0.77
N SER A 334 0.88 -9.35 -1.15
CA SER A 334 1.65 -10.59 -1.01
C SER A 334 2.99 -10.54 -1.73
N MET A 335 3.01 -10.08 -2.98
CA MET A 335 4.24 -9.94 -3.75
C MET A 335 5.21 -8.98 -3.08
N LYS A 336 4.74 -7.81 -2.62
CA LYS A 336 5.60 -6.82 -1.94
C LYS A 336 6.13 -7.33 -0.60
N THR A 337 5.35 -8.10 0.15
CA THR A 337 5.76 -8.66 1.44
C THR A 337 6.79 -9.79 1.28
N LEU A 338 6.73 -10.53 0.17
CA LEU A 338 7.62 -11.66 -0.11
C LEU A 338 8.87 -11.28 -0.90
N ALA A 339 8.85 -10.13 -1.58
CA ALA A 339 10.02 -9.63 -2.30
C ALA A 339 11.18 -9.41 -1.32
N LYS A 340 12.37 -9.90 -1.68
CA LYS A 340 13.56 -9.83 -0.83
C LYS A 340 14.77 -9.42 -1.66
N GLU A 341 15.61 -8.57 -1.09
CA GLU A 341 16.93 -8.29 -1.64
C GLU A 341 17.99 -8.87 -0.71
N ILE A 342 18.92 -9.64 -1.30
CA ILE A 342 20.00 -10.32 -0.58
C ILE A 342 21.32 -9.78 -1.12
N ARG A 343 22.03 -8.98 -0.31
CA ARG A 343 23.37 -8.51 -0.67
C ARG A 343 24.38 -9.63 -0.59
N LEU A 344 25.19 -9.78 -1.63
CA LEU A 344 26.24 -10.79 -1.69
C LEU A 344 27.53 -10.21 -1.11
N PRO A 345 28.32 -11.03 -0.39
CA PRO A 345 29.60 -10.60 0.17
C PRO A 345 30.65 -10.33 -0.91
N GLN A 346 30.51 -10.95 -2.09
CA GLN A 346 31.43 -10.83 -3.22
C GLN A 346 30.67 -10.90 -4.53
N ARG A 347 31.29 -10.39 -5.60
CA ARG A 347 30.69 -10.49 -6.93
C ARG A 347 30.74 -11.93 -7.44
N PRO A 348 29.64 -12.44 -8.00
CA PRO A 348 29.60 -13.74 -8.65
C PRO A 348 30.44 -13.73 -9.93
N ARG A 349 31.11 -14.84 -10.18
CA ARG A 349 31.84 -15.08 -11.42
C ARG A 349 30.88 -15.37 -12.57
N GLN A 350 31.29 -15.03 -13.79
CA GLN A 350 30.62 -15.45 -15.02
C GLN A 350 31.30 -16.70 -15.60
N ASP A 351 30.50 -17.61 -16.14
CA ASP A 351 31.00 -18.74 -16.92
C ASP A 351 31.50 -18.28 -18.31
N ALA A 352 31.97 -19.24 -19.12
CA ALA A 352 32.47 -18.96 -20.47
C ALA A 352 31.44 -18.31 -21.41
N ASN A 353 30.15 -18.44 -21.11
CA ASN A 353 29.04 -17.87 -21.87
C ASN A 353 28.57 -16.53 -21.29
N GLY A 354 29.25 -15.99 -20.28
CA GLY A 354 28.86 -14.75 -19.59
C GLY A 354 27.73 -14.93 -18.59
N SER A 355 27.29 -16.16 -18.32
CA SER A 355 26.20 -16.45 -17.39
C SER A 355 26.73 -16.46 -15.96
N LEU A 356 26.01 -15.82 -15.04
CA LEU A 356 26.40 -15.74 -13.64
C LEU A 356 26.35 -17.13 -12.99
N MET A 357 27.44 -17.50 -12.33
CA MET A 357 27.54 -18.72 -11.55
C MET A 357 26.91 -18.52 -10.17
N ILE A 358 25.59 -18.31 -10.16
CA ILE A 358 24.75 -18.19 -8.96
C ILE A 358 23.62 -19.21 -9.04
N ARG A 359 23.30 -19.80 -7.89
CA ARG A 359 22.11 -20.62 -7.68
C ARG A 359 21.42 -20.20 -6.40
N VAL A 360 20.12 -19.90 -6.48
CA VAL A 360 19.31 -19.59 -5.30
C VAL A 360 18.47 -20.80 -4.95
N ARG A 361 18.46 -21.17 -3.66
CA ARG A 361 17.71 -22.30 -3.12
C ARG A 361 16.85 -21.88 -1.94
N TYR A 362 15.70 -22.53 -1.78
CA TYR A 362 14.81 -22.42 -0.63
C TYR A 362 14.64 -23.78 0.05
N GLY A 363 14.75 -23.83 1.38
CA GLY A 363 14.55 -25.07 2.14
C GLY A 363 15.01 -24.97 3.60
N THR A 364 14.81 -26.05 4.36
CA THR A 364 15.29 -26.12 5.75
C THR A 364 16.81 -26.01 5.83
N ALA A 365 17.32 -25.56 6.98
CA ALA A 365 18.76 -25.46 7.23
C ALA A 365 19.53 -26.75 6.90
N LYS A 366 18.97 -27.91 7.29
CA LYS A 366 19.54 -29.23 7.00
C LYS A 366 19.58 -29.53 5.50
N ALA A 367 18.46 -29.35 4.80
CA ALA A 367 18.38 -29.60 3.36
C ALA A 367 19.38 -28.71 2.59
N LEU A 368 19.48 -27.44 2.97
CA LEU A 368 20.38 -26.50 2.30
C LEU A 368 21.86 -26.85 2.53
N ALA A 369 22.23 -27.28 3.74
CA ALA A 369 23.59 -27.73 4.06
C ALA A 369 24.01 -28.97 3.26
N GLU A 370 23.06 -29.85 2.94
CA GLU A 370 23.27 -31.02 2.08
C GLU A 370 23.26 -30.69 0.57
N GLY A 371 23.22 -29.41 0.18
CA GLY A 371 23.13 -29.01 -1.22
C GLY A 371 21.74 -29.20 -1.86
N LYS A 372 20.72 -29.55 -1.06
CA LYS A 372 19.33 -29.79 -1.49
C LYS A 372 18.45 -28.54 -1.33
N GLY A 373 17.16 -28.66 -1.59
CA GLY A 373 16.19 -27.57 -1.51
C GLY A 373 15.58 -27.23 -2.87
N GLN A 374 14.52 -26.45 -2.85
CA GLN A 374 13.86 -25.97 -4.05
C GLN A 374 14.77 -24.95 -4.76
N VAL A 375 15.18 -25.24 -5.98
CA VAL A 375 15.94 -24.28 -6.80
C VAL A 375 14.97 -23.22 -7.33
N ILE A 376 15.29 -21.96 -7.09
CA ILE A 376 14.51 -20.82 -7.57
C ILE A 376 15.09 -20.40 -8.93
N PRO A 377 14.25 -20.28 -9.98
CA PRO A 377 14.74 -19.96 -11.33
C PRO A 377 15.29 -18.54 -11.40
N ASN A 378 16.29 -18.31 -12.24
CA ASN A 378 16.73 -16.96 -12.62
C ASN A 378 15.72 -16.40 -13.63
N ALA A 379 14.74 -15.66 -13.12
CA ALA A 379 13.62 -15.13 -13.89
C ALA A 379 13.04 -13.90 -13.19
N GLN A 380 12.54 -12.96 -13.99
CA GLN A 380 11.92 -11.74 -13.47
C GLN A 380 10.62 -12.03 -12.69
N LYS A 381 9.85 -13.02 -13.15
CA LYS A 381 8.61 -13.49 -12.50
C LYS A 381 8.83 -14.89 -11.94
N GLY A 382 8.41 -15.10 -10.70
CA GLY A 382 8.52 -16.38 -10.01
C GLY A 382 9.96 -16.84 -9.75
N GLY A 383 10.92 -15.92 -9.84
CA GLY A 383 12.35 -16.20 -9.77
C GLY A 383 13.17 -15.15 -9.03
N TRP A 384 14.44 -15.05 -9.38
CA TRP A 384 15.37 -14.03 -8.90
C TRP A 384 16.11 -13.35 -10.05
N LEU A 385 16.60 -12.13 -9.79
CA LEU A 385 17.50 -11.38 -10.67
C LEU A 385 18.72 -10.90 -9.89
N PHE A 386 19.88 -10.82 -10.56
CA PHE A 386 21.08 -10.21 -9.98
C PHE A 386 21.15 -8.72 -10.31
N ASP A 387 21.40 -7.90 -9.30
CA ASP A 387 21.68 -6.48 -9.41
C ASP A 387 23.20 -6.25 -9.28
N PRO A 388 23.91 -5.93 -10.38
CA PRO A 388 25.35 -5.74 -10.38
C PRO A 388 25.79 -4.46 -9.66
N ASP A 389 24.92 -3.46 -9.56
CA ASP A 389 25.22 -2.16 -8.97
C ASP A 389 25.28 -2.29 -7.45
N ASN A 390 24.34 -3.05 -6.89
CA ASN A 390 24.26 -3.32 -5.44
C ASN A 390 24.92 -4.63 -5.02
N ASN A 391 25.46 -5.39 -5.98
CA ASN A 391 25.96 -6.75 -5.78
C ASN A 391 24.96 -7.61 -4.98
N SER A 392 23.71 -7.64 -5.42
CA SER A 392 22.62 -8.28 -4.69
C SER A 392 21.76 -9.18 -5.58
N VAL A 393 21.06 -10.11 -4.94
CA VAL A 393 20.04 -10.94 -5.58
C VAL A 393 18.67 -10.46 -5.12
N LYS A 394 17.83 -10.07 -6.08
CA LYS A 394 16.44 -9.66 -5.85
C LYS A 394 15.53 -10.84 -6.14
N LEU A 395 14.87 -11.34 -5.10
CA LEU A 395 13.82 -12.34 -5.17
C LEU A 395 12.50 -11.66 -5.49
N SER A 396 11.83 -12.16 -6.52
CA SER A 396 10.46 -11.75 -6.85
C SER A 396 9.47 -12.26 -5.80
N GLY A 397 8.41 -11.50 -5.57
CA GLY A 397 7.39 -11.85 -4.59
C GLY A 397 6.41 -12.95 -5.03
N ASP A 398 6.40 -13.28 -6.33
CA ASP A 398 5.50 -14.26 -6.95
C ASP A 398 6.12 -15.66 -7.09
N VAL A 399 7.30 -15.88 -6.51
CA VAL A 399 7.93 -17.21 -6.44
C VAL A 399 6.99 -18.19 -5.71
N GLN A 400 6.78 -19.34 -6.35
CA GLN A 400 5.95 -20.40 -5.82
C GLN A 400 6.78 -21.30 -4.90
N TYR A 401 6.70 -21.09 -3.58
CA TYR A 401 7.46 -21.87 -2.60
C TYR A 401 6.68 -23.09 -2.10
N GLN A 402 7.38 -24.21 -1.92
CA GLN A 402 6.87 -25.32 -1.12
C GLN A 402 7.13 -25.01 0.36
N TYR A 403 6.21 -24.26 1.00
CA TYR A 403 6.36 -23.80 2.38
C TYR A 403 6.77 -24.95 3.31
N GLN A 404 7.88 -24.71 4.02
CA GLN A 404 8.41 -25.58 5.07
C GLN A 404 8.69 -24.68 6.28
N GLU A 405 8.19 -25.07 7.43
CA GLU A 405 8.59 -24.45 8.70
C GLU A 405 10.10 -24.63 8.88
N GLY A 406 10.81 -23.61 9.35
CA GLY A 406 12.27 -23.61 9.42
C GLY A 406 13.01 -23.21 8.14
N ALA A 407 12.30 -22.94 7.03
CA ALA A 407 12.97 -22.77 5.74
C ALA A 407 13.49 -21.35 5.49
N ARG A 408 14.64 -21.29 4.81
CA ARG A 408 15.37 -20.06 4.49
C ARG A 408 15.87 -20.09 3.04
N PHE A 409 16.46 -18.97 2.61
CA PHE A 409 17.17 -18.89 1.33
C PHE A 409 18.66 -19.14 1.49
N ALA A 410 19.24 -19.90 0.58
CA ALA A 410 20.68 -19.98 0.38
C ALA A 410 21.03 -19.50 -1.03
N ILE A 411 22.14 -18.78 -1.14
CA ILE A 411 22.71 -18.39 -2.42
C ILE A 411 24.05 -19.10 -2.55
N ASP A 412 24.11 -20.07 -3.44
CA ASP A 412 25.37 -20.66 -3.84
C ASP A 412 25.95 -19.79 -4.94
N MET A 413 27.22 -19.41 -4.82
CA MET A 413 27.91 -18.69 -5.87
C MET A 413 29.37 -19.12 -6.00
N VAL A 414 29.94 -18.90 -7.17
CA VAL A 414 31.39 -18.97 -7.38
C VAL A 414 31.91 -17.54 -7.34
N PRO A 415 32.71 -17.15 -6.33
CA PRO A 415 33.18 -15.78 -6.22
C PRO A 415 34.24 -15.44 -7.27
N VAL A 416 34.32 -14.17 -7.65
CA VAL A 416 35.50 -13.66 -8.37
C VAL A 416 36.69 -13.69 -7.43
N THR A 417 37.68 -14.55 -7.71
CA THR A 417 38.95 -14.54 -7.01
C THR A 417 39.73 -13.29 -7.40
N ILE A 418 39.83 -12.33 -6.48
CA ILE A 418 40.77 -11.22 -6.61
C ILE A 418 42.15 -11.82 -6.41
N ARG A 419 42.96 -11.86 -7.48
CA ARG A 419 44.38 -12.17 -7.39
C ARG A 419 45.16 -10.92 -7.05
#